data_AF-A0A6M0SF66-F1
#
_entry.id   AF-A0A6M0SF66-F1
#
_cell.length_a   1.000
_cell.length_b   1.000
_cell.length_c   1.000
_cell.angle_alpha   90.00
_cell.angle_beta   90.00
_cell.angle_gamma   90.00
#
_symmetry.space_group_name_H-M   'P 1'
#
loop_
_entity.id
_entity.type
_entity.pdbx_description
1 polymer ?
#
loop_
_entity_poly.entity_id
_entity_poly.type
_entity_poly.pdbx_seq_one_letter_code
_entity_poly.pdbx_strand_id
1 'polypeptide(L)'
;MPAAKNICLVVGFTCLLGFLVDMLVLATPLNVFALEWRINVMQQVGDRSIVLLLAVGMLLFATFEQRQLKRSLGYACLALGVAFVLSCGVVIRDNLVFQKQALQNINNQEQQIQTQIEQVQAGGSLPENVTLEQLQQASQQLSSQAQALKQNARQGITKNSVASLGNLIAVGLGLVGLGRLGIKRG
;
A
#
# COMPACT_ATOMS: atom_id res chain seq x y z
N MET A 1 17.26 22.13 -30.02
CA MET A 1 15.80 21.93 -30.09
C MET A 1 15.12 22.50 -28.84
N PRO A 2 14.82 23.81 -28.80
CA PRO A 2 14.21 24.47 -27.63
C PRO A 2 12.73 24.09 -27.42
N ALA A 3 11.98 23.90 -28.51
CA ALA A 3 10.55 23.56 -28.43
C ALA A 3 10.27 22.23 -27.70
N ALA A 4 11.06 21.18 -27.99
CA ALA A 4 10.93 19.88 -27.33
C ALA A 4 11.17 19.95 -25.82
N LYS A 5 12.15 20.76 -25.36
CA LYS A 5 12.43 20.95 -23.94
C LYS A 5 11.28 21.65 -23.21
N ASN A 6 10.70 22.67 -23.83
CA ASN A 6 9.56 23.40 -23.25
C ASN A 6 8.35 22.48 -23.11
N ILE A 7 8.09 21.61 -24.09
CA ILE A 7 7.02 20.60 -24.00
C ILE A 7 7.29 19.63 -22.85
N CYS A 8 8.50 19.06 -22.75
CA CYS A 8 8.86 18.17 -21.64
C CYS A 8 8.74 18.85 -20.27
N LEU A 9 9.05 20.15 -20.18
CA LEU A 9 8.92 20.93 -18.95
C LEU A 9 7.45 21.05 -18.53
N VAL A 10 6.58 21.47 -19.44
CA VAL A 10 5.14 21.65 -19.17
C VAL A 10 4.49 20.31 -18.81
N VAL A 11 4.80 19.25 -19.56
CA VAL A 11 4.27 17.90 -19.28
C VAL A 11 4.81 17.38 -17.95
N GLY A 12 6.11 17.53 -17.68
CA GLY A 12 6.73 17.12 -16.43
C GLY A 12 6.11 17.80 -15.21
N PHE A 13 5.89 19.13 -15.26
CA PHE A 13 5.21 19.87 -14.20
C PHE A 13 3.75 19.47 -14.05
N THR A 14 3.02 19.31 -15.14
CA THR A 14 1.60 18.88 -15.11
C THR A 14 1.47 17.49 -14.48
N CYS A 15 2.31 16.54 -14.85
CA CYS A 15 2.34 15.20 -14.25
C CYS A 15 2.71 15.25 -12.77
N LEU A 16 3.69 16.09 -12.38
CA LEU A 16 4.10 16.24 -10.99
C LEU A 16 2.98 16.83 -10.13
N LEU A 17 2.34 17.90 -10.60
CA LEU A 17 1.22 18.54 -9.89
C LEU A 17 0.02 17.59 -9.80
N GLY A 18 -0.31 16.88 -10.89
CA GLY A 18 -1.36 15.86 -10.89
C GLY A 18 -1.08 14.77 -9.86
N PHE A 19 0.16 14.27 -9.80
CA PHE A 19 0.58 13.29 -8.78
C PHE A 19 0.44 13.86 -7.36
N LEU A 20 0.83 15.11 -7.11
CA LEU A 20 0.71 15.72 -5.78
C LEU A 20 -0.74 15.89 -5.34
N VAL A 21 -1.62 16.34 -6.24
CA VAL A 21 -3.06 16.46 -5.97
C VAL A 21 -3.64 15.07 -5.67
N ASP A 22 -3.27 14.09 -6.47
CA ASP A 22 -3.72 12.71 -6.28
C ASP A 22 -3.28 12.16 -4.92
N MET A 23 -2.01 12.33 -4.53
CA MET A 23 -1.52 11.94 -3.21
C MET A 23 -2.24 12.66 -2.06
N LEU A 24 -2.61 13.93 -2.26
CA LEU A 24 -3.33 14.71 -1.26
C LEU A 24 -4.76 14.22 -1.08
N VAL A 25 -5.45 13.86 -2.17
CA VAL A 25 -6.76 13.20 -2.13
C VAL A 25 -6.66 11.85 -1.43
N LEU A 26 -5.66 11.03 -1.78
CA LEU A 26 -5.45 9.72 -1.16
C LEU A 26 -5.13 9.79 0.33
N ALA A 27 -4.49 10.87 0.78
CA ALA A 27 -4.21 11.06 2.19
C ALA A 27 -5.47 11.32 3.02
N THR A 28 -6.59 11.72 2.41
CA THR A 28 -7.85 12.02 3.11
C THR A 28 -8.77 10.78 3.20
N PRO A 29 -9.29 10.42 4.40
CA PRO A 29 -9.11 11.06 5.72
C PRO A 29 -7.74 10.73 6.34
N LEU A 30 -7.03 11.74 6.85
CA LEU A 30 -5.69 11.58 7.45
C LEU A 30 -5.76 10.76 8.73
N ASN A 31 -5.54 9.45 8.61
CA ASN A 31 -5.46 8.54 9.75
C ASN A 31 -4.17 7.72 9.71
N VAL A 32 -3.04 8.41 9.91
CA VAL A 32 -1.68 7.84 9.88
C VAL A 32 -1.45 6.71 10.89
N PHE A 33 -2.29 6.57 11.92
CA PHE A 33 -2.18 5.52 12.92
C PHE A 33 -3.02 4.28 12.59
N ALA A 34 -4.04 4.40 11.73
CA ALA A 34 -4.82 3.26 11.29
C ALA A 34 -4.00 2.41 10.32
N LEU A 35 -3.86 1.12 10.64
CA LEU A 35 -3.13 0.16 9.83
C LEU A 35 -3.72 0.02 8.43
N GLU A 36 -5.06 0.02 8.33
CA GLU A 36 -5.81 -0.03 7.07
C GLU A 36 -5.49 1.18 6.17
N TRP A 37 -5.43 2.38 6.75
CA TRP A 37 -5.06 3.59 6.01
C TRP A 37 -3.63 3.49 5.49
N ARG A 38 -2.67 3.08 6.33
CA ARG A 38 -1.26 2.97 5.94
C ARG A 38 -1.05 1.99 4.79
N ILE A 39 -1.69 0.82 4.84
CA ILE A 39 -1.60 -0.20 3.79
C ILE A 39 -2.23 0.31 2.50
N ASN A 40 -3.43 0.89 2.57
CA ASN A 40 -4.14 1.39 1.41
C ASN A 40 -3.36 2.53 0.72
N VAL A 41 -2.90 3.51 1.51
CA VAL A 41 -2.09 4.61 0.99
C VAL A 41 -0.80 4.10 0.37
N MET A 42 -0.06 3.19 1.02
CA MET A 42 1.18 2.65 0.45
C MET A 42 0.95 1.86 -0.83
N GLN A 43 -0.14 1.10 -0.90
CA GLN A 43 -0.49 0.36 -2.10
C GLN A 43 -0.76 1.32 -3.27
N GLN A 44 -1.59 2.36 -3.04
CA GLN A 44 -1.93 3.33 -4.08
C GLN A 44 -0.75 4.22 -4.48
N VAL A 45 0.08 4.61 -3.51
CA VAL A 45 1.36 5.29 -3.77
C VAL A 45 2.24 4.42 -4.67
N GLY A 46 2.37 3.13 -4.34
CA GLY A 46 3.15 2.18 -5.14
C GLY A 46 2.66 2.09 -6.59
N ASP A 47 1.35 1.91 -6.78
CA ASP A 47 0.75 1.76 -8.13
C ASP A 47 0.87 3.04 -8.98
N ARG A 48 0.79 4.22 -8.35
CA ARG A 48 0.82 5.51 -9.06
C ARG A 48 2.21 6.16 -9.11
N SER A 49 3.19 5.60 -8.41
CA SER A 49 4.57 6.13 -8.33
C SER A 49 5.32 6.14 -9.67
N ILE A 50 4.88 5.35 -10.65
CA ILE A 50 5.45 5.37 -12.01
C ILE A 50 5.29 6.74 -12.68
N VAL A 51 4.18 7.45 -12.39
CA VAL A 51 3.91 8.80 -12.92
C VAL A 51 4.92 9.79 -12.36
N LEU A 52 5.27 9.66 -11.07
CA LEU A 52 6.31 10.47 -10.45
C LEU A 52 7.67 10.25 -11.12
N LEU A 53 8.06 8.99 -11.37
CA LEU A 53 9.32 8.67 -12.04
C LEU A 53 9.38 9.31 -13.44
N LEU A 54 8.29 9.20 -14.20
CA LEU A 54 8.16 9.76 -15.54
C LEU A 54 8.22 11.30 -15.53
N ALA A 55 7.49 11.93 -14.60
CA ALA A 55 7.48 13.38 -14.42
C ALA A 55 8.87 13.92 -14.12
N VAL A 56 9.56 13.29 -13.17
CA VAL A 56 10.93 13.62 -12.78
C VAL A 56 11.90 13.43 -13.94
N GLY A 57 11.78 12.33 -14.69
CA GLY A 57 12.60 12.05 -15.87
C GLY A 57 12.46 13.14 -16.94
N MET A 58 11.23 13.58 -17.22
CA MET A 58 10.96 14.67 -18.16
C MET A 58 11.49 16.02 -17.65
N LEU A 59 11.33 16.32 -16.37
CA LEU A 59 11.87 17.54 -15.77
C LEU A 59 13.40 17.58 -15.86
N LEU A 60 14.08 16.47 -15.53
CA LEU A 60 15.54 16.37 -15.65
C LEU A 60 16.03 16.51 -17.10
N PHE A 61 15.28 15.99 -18.08
CA PHE A 61 15.58 16.17 -19.50
C PHE A 61 15.41 17.63 -19.93
N ALA A 62 14.32 18.29 -19.51
CA ALA A 62 14.05 19.68 -19.86
C ALA A 62 15.05 20.66 -19.23
N THR A 63 15.41 20.46 -17.96
CA THR A 63 16.32 21.35 -17.21
C THR A 63 17.79 20.98 -17.35
N PHE A 64 18.17 20.20 -18.37
CA PHE A 64 19.52 19.65 -18.49
C PHE A 64 20.63 20.71 -18.53
N GLU A 65 20.34 21.91 -19.05
CA GLU A 65 21.29 23.03 -19.15
C GLU A 65 21.42 23.85 -17.85
N GLN A 66 20.43 23.79 -16.96
CA GLN A 66 20.40 24.63 -15.76
C GLN A 66 21.00 23.89 -14.56
N ARG A 67 22.30 24.13 -14.34
CA ARG A 67 23.14 23.40 -13.38
C ARG A 67 22.57 23.37 -11.94
N GLN A 68 22.05 24.49 -11.45
CA GLN A 68 21.52 24.60 -10.09
C GLN A 68 20.21 23.80 -9.90
N LEU A 69 19.25 23.95 -10.80
CA LEU A 69 17.95 23.26 -10.75
C LEU A 69 18.13 21.75 -10.88
N LYS A 70 18.99 21.31 -11.79
CA LYS A 70 19.35 19.90 -11.97
C LYS A 70 19.91 19.28 -10.69
N ARG A 71 20.77 20.01 -9.96
CA ARG A 71 21.37 19.51 -8.72
C ARG A 71 20.35 19.41 -7.59
N SER A 72 19.47 20.41 -7.45
CA SER A 72 18.37 20.38 -6.48
C SER A 72 17.40 19.22 -6.76
N LEU A 73 16.98 19.07 -8.01
CA LEU A 73 16.17 17.93 -8.46
C LEU A 73 16.89 16.62 -8.20
N GLY A 74 18.19 16.53 -8.48
CA GLY A 74 18.99 15.34 -8.24
C GLY A 74 19.00 14.89 -6.77
N TYR A 75 19.17 15.84 -5.84
CA TYR A 75 19.07 15.55 -4.40
C TYR A 75 17.65 15.17 -3.98
N ALA A 76 16.62 15.86 -4.48
CA ALA A 76 15.22 15.51 -4.20
C ALA A 76 14.87 14.10 -4.69
N CYS A 77 15.32 13.71 -5.88
CA CYS A 77 15.14 12.37 -6.43
C CYS A 77 15.87 11.32 -5.61
N LEU A 78 17.09 11.61 -5.16
CA LEU A 78 17.85 10.69 -4.33
C LEU A 78 17.19 10.51 -2.96
N ALA A 79 16.76 11.59 -2.31
CA ALA A 79 16.05 11.55 -1.04
C ALA A 79 14.73 10.77 -1.16
N LEU A 80 13.93 11.08 -2.19
CA LEU A 80 12.69 10.35 -2.47
C LEU A 80 12.97 8.88 -2.77
N GLY A 81 13.90 8.57 -3.67
CA GLY A 81 14.22 7.20 -4.04
C GLY A 81 14.66 6.35 -2.84
N VAL A 82 15.46 6.91 -1.93
CA VAL A 82 15.82 6.26 -0.67
C VAL A 82 14.59 6.08 0.23
N ALA A 83 13.74 7.09 0.38
CA ALA A 83 12.50 6.98 1.14
C ALA A 83 11.56 5.90 0.60
N PHE A 84 11.45 5.75 -0.73
CA PHE A 84 10.69 4.69 -1.40
C PHE A 84 11.25 3.28 -1.13
N VAL A 85 12.58 3.14 -1.08
CA VAL A 85 13.19 1.85 -0.74
C VAL A 85 13.01 1.53 0.75
N LEU A 86 13.15 2.53 1.63
CA LEU A 86 12.94 2.34 3.07
C LEU A 86 11.47 2.04 3.41
N SER A 87 10.52 2.62 2.68
CA SER A 87 9.09 2.36 2.89
C SER A 87 8.70 0.92 2.59
N CYS A 88 9.43 0.22 1.71
CA CYS A 88 9.21 -1.21 1.46
C CYS A 88 9.29 -2.04 2.75
N GLY A 89 10.26 -1.74 3.64
CA GLY A 89 10.38 -2.42 4.93
C GLY A 89 9.18 -2.17 5.85
N VAL A 90 8.65 -0.95 5.82
CA VAL A 90 7.46 -0.57 6.59
C VAL A 90 6.22 -1.30 6.07
N VAL A 91 6.05 -1.38 4.75
CA VAL A 91 4.93 -2.08 4.10
C VAL A 91 4.93 -3.57 4.47
N ILE A 92 6.09 -4.22 4.43
CA ILE A 92 6.21 -5.64 4.81
C ILE A 92 5.78 -5.83 6.28
N ARG A 93 6.28 -4.98 7.19
CA ARG A 93 5.91 -5.05 8.60
C ARG A 93 4.41 -4.85 8.81
N ASP A 94 3.83 -3.81 8.21
CA ASP A 94 2.42 -3.48 8.39
C ASP A 94 1.51 -4.60 7.85
N ASN A 95 1.85 -5.19 6.71
CA ASN A 95 1.13 -6.34 6.16
C ASN A 95 1.17 -7.56 7.10
N LEU A 96 2.33 -7.85 7.71
CA LEU A 96 2.46 -8.95 8.67
C LEU A 96 1.62 -8.70 9.93
N VAL A 97 1.58 -7.46 10.42
CA VAL A 97 0.75 -7.08 11.58
C VAL A 97 -0.73 -7.20 11.23
N PHE A 98 -1.14 -6.72 10.06
CA PHE A 98 -2.53 -6.78 9.60
C PHE A 98 -2.99 -8.23 9.46
N GLN A 99 -2.15 -9.08 8.88
CA GLN A 99 -2.41 -10.50 8.75
C GLN A 99 -2.58 -11.16 10.14
N LYS A 100 -1.73 -10.83 11.12
CA LYS A 100 -1.86 -11.33 12.49
C LYS A 100 -3.15 -10.86 13.17
N GLN A 101 -3.50 -9.59 13.01
CA GLN A 101 -4.69 -9.01 13.62
C GLN A 101 -5.98 -9.60 13.03
N ALA A 102 -6.03 -9.77 11.70
CA ALA A 102 -7.14 -10.46 11.03
C ALA A 102 -7.26 -11.91 11.52
N LEU A 103 -6.13 -12.63 11.67
CA LEU A 103 -6.13 -13.99 12.19
C LEU A 103 -6.61 -14.07 13.64
N GLN A 104 -6.19 -13.13 14.50
CA GLN A 104 -6.63 -13.08 15.90
C GLN A 104 -8.12 -12.78 16.02
N ASN A 105 -8.64 -11.81 15.26
CA ASN A 105 -10.07 -11.48 15.28
C ASN A 105 -10.92 -12.67 14.84
N ILE A 106 -10.49 -13.39 13.80
CA ILE A 106 -11.17 -14.61 13.33
C ILE A 106 -11.12 -15.71 14.39
N ASN A 107 -9.95 -15.97 14.98
CA ASN A 107 -9.82 -16.98 16.04
C ASN A 107 -10.66 -16.64 17.27
N ASN A 108 -10.75 -15.36 17.66
CA ASN A 108 -11.58 -14.92 18.77
C ASN A 108 -13.08 -15.11 18.47
N GLN A 109 -13.53 -14.83 17.25
CA GLN A 109 -14.91 -15.10 16.83
C GLN A 109 -15.21 -16.61 16.82
N GLU A 110 -14.28 -17.43 16.32
CA GLU A 110 -14.40 -18.89 16.32
C GLU A 110 -14.48 -19.44 17.75
N GLN A 111 -13.62 -18.96 18.66
CA GLN A 111 -13.66 -19.33 20.07
C GLN A 111 -14.97 -18.91 20.74
N GLN A 112 -15.43 -17.67 20.56
CA GLN A 112 -16.68 -17.20 21.14
C GLN A 112 -17.89 -18.04 20.72
N ILE A 113 -17.92 -18.49 19.45
CA ILE A 113 -18.99 -19.36 18.96
C ILE A 113 -18.85 -20.78 19.50
N GLN A 114 -17.63 -21.33 19.58
CA GLN A 114 -17.41 -22.64 20.22
C GLN A 114 -17.86 -22.62 21.68
N THR A 115 -17.51 -21.57 22.43
CA THR A 115 -17.94 -21.46 23.84
C THR A 115 -19.46 -21.32 23.96
N GLN A 116 -20.12 -20.61 23.05
CA GLN A 116 -21.59 -20.55 23.02
C GLN A 116 -22.21 -21.91 22.72
N ILE A 117 -21.63 -22.72 21.82
CA ILE A 117 -22.10 -24.08 21.53
C ILE A 117 -21.93 -24.99 22.75
N GLU A 118 -20.77 -24.94 23.41
CA GLU A 118 -20.49 -25.74 24.62
C GLU A 118 -21.45 -25.36 25.77
N GLN A 119 -21.71 -24.06 25.98
CA GLN A 119 -22.65 -23.59 27.00
C GLN A 119 -24.09 -24.04 26.72
N VAL A 120 -24.50 -24.05 25.45
CA VAL A 120 -25.81 -24.56 25.03
C VAL A 120 -25.89 -26.08 25.20
N GLN A 121 -24.84 -26.83 24.85
CA GLN A 121 -24.78 -28.29 25.05
C GLN A 121 -24.74 -28.70 26.52
N ALA A 122 -24.13 -27.89 27.39
CA ALA A 122 -24.03 -28.14 28.83
C ALA A 122 -25.30 -27.80 29.63
N GLY A 123 -26.41 -27.47 28.96
CA GLY A 123 -27.72 -27.23 29.59
C GLY A 123 -28.15 -25.77 29.68
N GLY A 124 -27.51 -24.87 28.93
CA GLY A 124 -27.95 -23.47 28.79
C GLY A 124 -29.26 -23.34 28.00
N SER A 125 -30.17 -22.49 28.48
CA SER A 125 -31.41 -22.16 27.78
C SER A 125 -31.11 -21.35 26.51
N LEU A 126 -31.33 -21.96 25.35
CA LEU A 126 -31.33 -21.26 24.06
C LEU A 126 -32.50 -20.26 24.01
N PRO A 127 -32.36 -19.12 23.30
CA PRO A 127 -33.52 -18.36 22.84
C PRO A 127 -34.45 -19.30 22.07
N GLU A 128 -35.76 -19.20 22.30
CA GLU A 128 -36.82 -20.14 21.89
C GLU A 128 -36.89 -20.44 20.37
N ASN A 129 -36.07 -19.77 19.55
CA ASN A 129 -36.06 -19.81 18.09
C ASN A 129 -34.75 -20.33 17.46
N VAL A 130 -33.77 -20.79 18.24
CA VAL A 130 -32.47 -21.26 17.69
C VAL A 130 -32.27 -22.73 18.02
N THR A 131 -32.18 -23.59 17.01
CA THR A 131 -31.89 -25.02 17.21
C THR A 131 -30.38 -25.28 17.27
N LEU A 132 -29.99 -26.34 18.00
CA LEU A 132 -28.60 -26.73 18.17
C LEU A 132 -27.92 -27.09 16.83
N GLU A 133 -28.69 -27.66 15.89
CA GLU A 133 -28.26 -27.91 14.51
C GLU A 133 -27.98 -26.61 13.74
N GLN A 134 -28.79 -25.55 13.90
CA GLN A 134 -28.53 -24.25 13.26
C GLN A 134 -27.24 -23.60 13.79
N LEU A 135 -26.95 -23.77 15.08
CA LEU A 135 -25.72 -23.30 15.71
C LEU A 135 -24.48 -24.07 15.23
N GLN A 136 -24.57 -25.40 15.12
CA GLN A 136 -23.51 -26.23 14.53
C GLN A 136 -23.27 -25.89 13.07
N GLN A 137 -24.33 -25.73 12.28
CA GLN A 137 -24.25 -25.40 10.86
C GLN A 137 -23.68 -23.99 10.66
N ALA A 138 -24.09 -23.01 11.49
CA ALA A 138 -23.50 -21.68 11.53
C ALA A 138 -22.01 -21.73 11.89
N SER A 139 -21.59 -22.57 12.84
CA SER A 139 -20.17 -22.71 13.21
C SER A 139 -19.31 -23.30 12.09
N GLN A 140 -19.80 -24.34 11.39
CA GLN A 140 -19.10 -24.93 10.25
C GLN A 140 -19.05 -23.95 9.07
N GLN A 141 -20.14 -23.24 8.82
CA GLN A 141 -20.20 -22.22 7.77
C GLN A 141 -19.27 -21.05 8.10
N LEU A 142 -19.20 -20.62 9.36
CA LEU A 142 -18.28 -19.57 9.79
C LEU A 142 -16.83 -20.03 9.76
N SER A 143 -16.54 -21.28 10.16
CA SER A 143 -15.17 -21.84 10.08
C SER A 143 -14.71 -21.96 8.62
N SER A 144 -15.58 -22.40 7.70
CA SER A 144 -15.25 -22.45 6.27
C SER A 144 -15.10 -21.05 5.65
N GLN A 145 -15.97 -20.10 5.98
CA GLN A 145 -15.83 -18.70 5.56
C GLN A 145 -14.57 -18.07 6.15
N ALA A 146 -14.28 -18.31 7.43
CA ALA A 146 -13.07 -17.88 8.10
C ALA A 146 -11.82 -18.43 7.41
N GLN A 147 -11.82 -19.70 7.02
CA GLN A 147 -10.69 -20.32 6.33
C GLN A 147 -10.53 -19.77 4.90
N ALA A 148 -11.63 -19.53 4.19
CA ALA A 148 -11.65 -18.85 2.90
C ALA A 148 -11.18 -17.39 3.02
N LEU A 149 -11.59 -16.64 4.05
CA LEU A 149 -11.13 -15.29 4.35
C LEU A 149 -9.64 -15.29 4.74
N LYS A 150 -9.17 -16.27 5.52
CA LYS A 150 -7.74 -16.45 5.86
C LYS A 150 -6.92 -16.71 4.60
N GLN A 151 -7.39 -17.55 3.68
CA GLN A 151 -6.73 -17.83 2.41
C GLN A 151 -6.78 -16.64 1.45
N ASN A 152 -7.92 -15.98 1.29
CA ASN A 152 -8.08 -14.80 0.45
C ASN A 152 -7.30 -13.61 0.98
N ALA A 153 -7.26 -13.40 2.30
CA ALA A 153 -6.38 -12.41 2.92
C ALA A 153 -4.92 -12.77 2.64
N ARG A 154 -4.50 -14.03 2.84
CA ARG A 154 -3.12 -14.46 2.50
C ARG A 154 -2.78 -14.23 1.03
N GLN A 155 -3.60 -14.68 0.10
CA GLN A 155 -3.33 -14.57 -1.33
C GLN A 155 -3.45 -13.13 -1.84
N GLY A 156 -4.50 -12.41 -1.44
CA GLY A 156 -4.73 -11.01 -1.81
C GLY A 156 -3.65 -10.09 -1.26
N ILE A 157 -3.28 -10.24 0.03
CA ILE A 157 -2.18 -9.49 0.63
C ILE A 157 -0.88 -9.84 -0.09
N THR A 158 -0.58 -11.10 -0.34
CA THR A 158 0.69 -11.47 -0.99
C THR A 158 0.77 -10.94 -2.41
N LYS A 159 -0.27 -11.09 -3.23
CA LYS A 159 -0.26 -10.64 -4.62
C LYS A 159 -0.17 -9.11 -4.73
N ASN A 160 -1.00 -8.38 -3.98
CA ASN A 160 -1.00 -6.93 -4.01
C ASN A 160 0.27 -6.35 -3.37
N SER A 161 0.78 -6.98 -2.31
CA SER A 161 2.04 -6.55 -1.68
C SER A 161 3.23 -6.79 -2.59
N VAL A 162 3.32 -7.93 -3.27
CA VAL A 162 4.42 -8.21 -4.20
C VAL A 162 4.40 -7.23 -5.38
N ALA A 163 3.23 -6.95 -5.95
CA ALA A 163 3.09 -5.96 -7.02
C ALA A 163 3.49 -4.54 -6.56
N SER A 164 2.95 -4.10 -5.42
CA SER A 164 3.26 -2.79 -4.85
C SER A 164 4.73 -2.65 -4.46
N LEU A 165 5.31 -3.65 -3.79
CA LEU A 165 6.74 -3.68 -3.44
C LEU A 165 7.62 -3.67 -4.69
N GLY A 166 7.26 -4.44 -5.72
CA GLY A 166 7.97 -4.44 -6.99
C GLY A 166 8.01 -3.03 -7.61
N ASN A 167 6.87 -2.35 -7.65
CA ASN A 167 6.77 -0.98 -8.15
C ASN A 167 7.57 0.01 -7.28
N LEU A 168 7.45 -0.05 -5.94
CA LEU A 168 8.18 0.82 -5.03
C LEU A 168 9.70 0.66 -5.16
N ILE A 169 10.19 -0.59 -5.28
CA ILE A 169 11.61 -0.86 -5.50
C ILE A 169 12.04 -0.36 -6.87
N ALA A 170 11.29 -0.66 -7.93
CA ALA A 170 11.62 -0.24 -9.28
C ALA A 170 11.69 1.29 -9.40
N VAL A 171 10.69 2.00 -8.87
CA VAL A 171 10.63 3.46 -8.84
C VAL A 171 11.71 4.04 -7.93
N GLY A 172 11.92 3.46 -6.75
CA GLY A 172 12.96 3.88 -5.82
C GLY A 172 14.36 3.81 -6.46
N LEU A 173 14.69 2.69 -7.09
CA LEU A 173 15.96 2.52 -7.82
C LEU A 173 16.05 3.48 -9.03
N GLY A 174 14.95 3.66 -9.76
CA GLY A 174 14.87 4.61 -10.87
C GLY A 174 15.18 6.05 -10.41
N LEU A 175 14.56 6.50 -9.32
CA LEU A 175 14.77 7.83 -8.73
C LEU A 175 16.18 8.00 -8.18
N VAL A 176 16.75 6.98 -7.53
CA VAL A 176 18.17 6.99 -7.10
C VAL A 176 19.10 7.08 -8.29
N GLY A 177 18.84 6.33 -9.36
CA GLY A 177 19.60 6.37 -10.61
C GLY A 177 19.58 7.75 -11.26
N LEU A 178 18.37 8.31 -11.43
CA LEU A 178 18.17 9.67 -11.95
C LEU A 178 18.83 10.73 -11.06
N GLY A 179 18.70 10.60 -9.74
CA GLY A 179 19.32 11.50 -8.78
C GLY A 179 20.85 11.51 -8.88
N ARG A 180 21.47 10.33 -8.97
CA ARG A 180 22.92 10.20 -9.18
C ARG A 180 23.37 10.80 -10.51
N LEU A 181 22.60 10.60 -11.58
CA LEU A 181 22.89 11.21 -12.89
C LEU A 181 22.77 12.74 -12.86
N GLY A 182 21.76 13.26 -12.14
CA GLY A 182 21.57 14.69 -11.91
C GLY A 182 22.75 15.33 -11.17
N ILE A 183 23.28 14.65 -10.15
CA ILE A 183 24.39 15.14 -9.32
C ILE A 183 25.75 14.99 -10.03
N LYS A 184 26.05 13.84 -10.68
CA LYS A 184 27.38 13.58 -11.29
C LYS A 184 27.66 14.39 -12.56
N ARG A 185 26.63 14.74 -13.34
CA ARG A 185 26.77 15.50 -14.60
C ARG A 185 26.47 17.00 -14.43
N GLY A 186 26.47 17.51 -13.21
CA GLY A 186 26.12 18.90 -12.89
C GLY A 186 27.20 19.62 -12.10
#